data_AF-C7Q5H8-F1
#
_entry.id   AF-C7Q5H8-F1
#
_cell.length_a   1.000
_cell.length_b   1.000
_cell.length_c   1.000
_cell.angle_alpha   90.00
_cell.angle_beta   90.00
_cell.angle_gamma   90.00
#
_symmetry.space_group_name_H-M   'P 1'
#
loop_
_entity.id
_entity.type
_entity.pdbx_description
1 polymer ?
#
loop_
_entity_poly.entity_id
_entity_poly.type
_entity_poly.pdbx_seq_one_letter_code
_entity_poly.pdbx_strand_id
1 'polypeptide(L)'
;MLRAEREAARARQDDLIEAGTAALLDALLEAQRVRERAKAVAEKAIADGEASAAEFERKAAESVRALRGLNLTNAEIAELCGLSVGAVRGMMAQAGPAVTASVEGEAA
;
A
#
# COMPACT_ATOMS: atom_id res chain seq x y z
N MET A 1 39.88 8.62 55.88
CA MET A 1 38.42 8.79 55.79
C MET A 1 38.00 9.29 54.40
N LEU A 2 38.50 10.44 53.94
CA LEU A 2 38.17 11.05 52.62
C LEU A 2 38.37 10.17 51.37
N ARG A 3 39.32 9.23 51.37
CA ARG A 3 39.58 8.35 50.20
C ARG A 3 38.48 7.29 50.02
N ALA A 4 38.11 6.62 51.11
CA ALA A 4 37.06 5.59 51.09
C ALA A 4 35.69 6.19 50.72
N GLU A 5 35.40 7.41 51.19
CA GLU A 5 34.17 8.13 50.82
C GLU A 5 34.13 8.49 49.34
N ARG A 6 35.26 8.91 48.76
CA ARG A 6 35.39 9.19 47.33
C ARG A 6 35.26 7.94 46.47
N GLU A 7 35.87 6.83 46.88
CA GLU A 7 35.76 5.54 46.20
C GLU A 7 34.31 5.02 46.23
N ALA A 8 33.64 5.12 47.38
CA ALA A 8 32.23 4.76 47.51
C ALA A 8 31.30 5.67 46.69
N ALA A 9 31.62 6.97 46.56
CA ALA A 9 30.86 7.89 45.71
C ALA A 9 31.01 7.57 44.22
N ARG A 10 32.22 7.20 43.78
CA ARG A 10 32.47 6.75 42.40
C ARG A 10 31.73 5.46 42.08
N ALA A 11 31.81 4.46 42.96
CA ALA A 11 31.09 3.20 42.77
C ALA A 11 29.58 3.44 42.59
N ARG A 12 28.96 4.27 43.45
CA ARG A 12 27.54 4.62 43.29
C ARG A 12 27.24 5.36 41.99
N GLN A 13 28.15 6.21 41.52
CA GLN A 13 27.98 6.91 40.26
C GLN A 13 28.06 5.93 39.08
N ASP A 14 29.00 5.00 39.11
CA ASP A 14 29.16 3.97 38.09
C ASP A 14 27.92 3.06 38.04
N ASP A 15 27.39 2.64 39.20
CA ASP A 15 26.15 1.86 39.30
C ASP A 15 24.95 2.60 38.67
N LEU A 16 24.83 3.92 38.92
CA LEU A 16 23.77 4.74 38.35
C LEU A 16 23.91 4.91 36.83
N ILE A 17 25.14 5.05 36.34
CA ILE A 17 25.42 5.15 34.91
C ILE A 17 25.09 3.84 34.22
N GLU A 18 25.49 2.70 34.79
CA GLU A 18 25.20 1.39 34.25
C GLU A 18 23.69 1.13 34.20
N ALA A 19 22.98 1.37 35.31
CA ALA A 19 21.53 1.22 35.36
C ALA A 19 20.80 2.15 34.37
N GLY A 20 21.23 3.41 34.28
CA GLY A 20 20.66 4.38 33.34
C GLY A 20 20.90 4.00 31.88
N THR A 21 22.09 3.48 31.58
CA THR A 21 22.46 3.03 30.22
C THR A 21 21.65 1.79 29.82
N ALA A 22 21.51 0.83 30.73
CA ALA A 22 20.67 -0.36 30.49
C ALA A 22 19.22 0.04 30.20
N ALA A 23 18.63 0.89 31.05
CA ALA A 23 17.26 1.37 30.86
C ALA A 23 17.08 2.14 29.54
N LEU A 24 18.06 2.96 29.15
CA LEU A 24 18.03 3.67 27.87
C LEU A 24 18.07 2.69 26.68
N LEU A 25 18.96 1.70 26.72
CA LEU A 25 19.07 0.71 25.65
C LEU A 25 17.78 -0.09 25.50
N ASP A 26 17.16 -0.51 26.60
CA ASP A 26 15.86 -1.18 26.59
C ASP A 26 14.77 -0.30 25.96
N ALA A 27 14.72 0.98 26.32
CA ALA A 27 13.77 1.93 25.75
C ALA A 27 13.99 2.14 24.24
N LEU A 28 15.25 2.22 23.80
CA LEU A 28 15.57 2.36 22.38
C LEU A 28 15.18 1.12 21.57
N LEU A 29 15.42 -0.07 22.11
CA LEU A 29 15.00 -1.33 21.48
C LEU A 29 13.49 -1.41 21.36
N GLU A 30 12.75 -1.03 22.41
CA GLU A 30 11.30 -1.03 22.36
C GLU A 30 10.75 0.00 21.37
N ALA A 31 11.32 1.21 21.35
CA ALA A 31 10.97 2.22 20.35
C ALA A 31 11.26 1.74 18.92
N GLN A 32 12.34 0.98 18.69
CA GLN A 32 12.61 0.37 17.40
C GLN A 32 11.54 -0.67 17.03
N ARG A 33 11.16 -1.56 17.96
CA ARG A 33 10.11 -2.56 17.71
C ARG A 33 8.77 -1.91 17.33
N VAL A 34 8.38 -0.85 18.05
CA VAL A 34 7.14 -0.12 17.75
C VAL A 34 7.19 0.49 16.35
N ARG A 35 8.32 1.10 15.96
CA ARG A 35 8.49 1.67 14.62
C ARG A 35 8.42 0.61 13.52
N GLU A 36 9.12 -0.51 13.68
CA GLU A 36 9.10 -1.58 12.68
C GLU A 36 7.70 -2.21 12.54
N ARG A 37 6.99 -2.38 13.66
CA ARG A 37 5.59 -2.84 13.63
C ARG A 37 4.68 -1.85 12.90
N ALA A 38 4.83 -0.55 13.17
CA ALA A 38 4.04 0.48 12.50
C ALA A 38 4.29 0.50 10.99
N LYS A 39 5.55 0.37 10.56
CA LYS A 39 5.91 0.26 9.14
C LYS A 39 5.24 -0.95 8.49
N ALA A 40 5.38 -2.14 9.09
CA ALA A 40 4.81 -3.36 8.54
C ALA A 40 3.27 -3.27 8.39
N VAL A 41 2.59 -2.63 9.36
CA VAL A 41 1.14 -2.40 9.27
C VAL A 41 0.79 -1.42 8.16
N ALA A 42 1.55 -0.33 8.03
CA ALA A 42 1.31 0.68 6.99
C ALA A 42 1.56 0.10 5.59
N GLU A 43 2.66 -0.63 5.38
CA GLU A 43 2.98 -1.30 4.13
C GLU A 43 1.90 -2.29 3.74
N LYS A 44 1.43 -3.10 4.70
CA LYS A 44 0.31 -4.02 4.47
C LYS A 44 -0.96 -3.28 4.07
N ALA A 45 -1.33 -2.21 4.77
CA ALA A 45 -2.54 -1.45 4.47
C ALA A 45 -2.49 -0.81 3.07
N ILE A 46 -1.32 -0.33 2.65
CA ILE A 46 -1.10 0.18 1.29
C ILE A 46 -1.26 -0.95 0.26
N ALA A 47 -0.58 -2.09 0.47
CA ALA A 47 -0.65 -3.22 -0.45
C ALA A 47 -2.07 -3.79 -0.58
N ASP A 48 -2.80 -3.91 0.53
CA ASP A 48 -4.20 -4.36 0.55
C ASP A 48 -5.10 -3.36 -0.20
N GLY A 49 -4.84 -2.05 -0.04
CA GLY A 49 -5.55 -0.98 -0.77
C GLY A 49 -5.30 -1.02 -2.28
N GLU A 50 -4.05 -1.16 -2.69
CA GLU A 50 -3.65 -1.28 -4.10
C GLU A 50 -4.25 -2.53 -4.75
N ALA A 51 -4.21 -3.67 -4.06
CA ALA A 51 -4.80 -4.91 -4.55
C ALA A 51 -6.33 -4.79 -4.75
N SER A 52 -7.02 -4.14 -3.80
CA SER A 52 -8.45 -3.87 -3.90
C SER A 52 -8.76 -2.93 -5.08
N ALA A 53 -8.01 -1.84 -5.23
CA ALA A 53 -8.16 -0.89 -6.33
C ALA A 53 -7.95 -1.56 -7.70
N ALA A 54 -6.93 -2.41 -7.82
CA ALA A 54 -6.61 -3.11 -9.06
C ALA A 54 -7.77 -3.99 -9.58
N GLU A 55 -8.56 -4.59 -8.68
CA GLU A 55 -9.74 -5.36 -9.09
C GLU A 55 -10.81 -4.47 -9.72
N PHE A 56 -11.08 -3.30 -9.13
CA PHE A 56 -12.04 -2.35 -9.66
C PHE A 56 -11.58 -1.74 -10.99
N GLU A 57 -10.29 -1.42 -11.09
CA GLU A 57 -9.68 -0.93 -12.34
C GLU A 57 -9.79 -1.97 -13.47
N ARG A 58 -9.53 -3.25 -13.17
CA ARG A 58 -9.73 -4.34 -14.13
C ARG A 58 -11.18 -4.45 -14.58
N LYS A 59 -12.13 -4.46 -13.64
CA LYS A 59 -13.58 -4.50 -13.97
C LYS A 59 -14.01 -3.30 -14.82
N ALA A 60 -13.50 -2.11 -14.51
CA ALA A 60 -13.75 -0.91 -15.31
C ALA A 60 -13.20 -1.05 -16.74
N ALA A 61 -11.97 -1.54 -16.89
CA ALA A 61 -11.37 -1.78 -18.20
C ALA A 61 -12.12 -2.82 -19.03
N GLU A 62 -12.57 -3.91 -18.40
CA GLU A 62 -13.43 -4.92 -19.03
C GLU A 62 -14.77 -4.33 -19.49
N SER A 63 -15.38 -3.46 -18.67
CA SER A 63 -16.64 -2.80 -18.98
C SER A 63 -16.50 -1.84 -20.16
N VAL A 64 -15.43 -1.04 -20.19
CA VAL A 64 -15.07 -0.18 -21.33
C VAL A 64 -14.85 -1.01 -22.60
N ARG A 65 -14.20 -2.18 -22.49
CA ARG A 65 -14.01 -3.10 -23.62
C ARG A 65 -15.34 -3.64 -24.13
N ALA A 66 -16.27 -4.01 -23.24
CA ALA A 66 -17.60 -4.46 -23.62
C ALA A 66 -18.39 -3.37 -24.36
N LEU A 67 -18.34 -2.12 -23.88
CA LEU A 67 -18.95 -0.97 -24.56
C LEU A 67 -18.34 -0.73 -25.95
N ARG A 68 -17.02 -0.93 -26.09
CA ARG A 68 -16.36 -0.86 -27.41
C ARG A 68 -16.86 -1.95 -28.37
N GLY A 69 -17.17 -3.13 -27.85
CA GLY A 69 -17.79 -4.23 -28.60
C GLY A 69 -19.18 -3.91 -29.15
N LEU A 70 -19.87 -2.90 -28.58
CA LEU A 70 -21.14 -2.36 -29.07
C LEU A 70 -20.95 -1.27 -30.14
N ASN A 71 -19.75 -1.13 -30.69
CA ASN A 71 -19.35 -0.11 -31.69
C ASN A 71 -19.40 1.35 -31.22
N LEU A 72 -19.48 1.62 -29.90
CA LEU A 72 -19.33 2.98 -29.39
C LEU A 72 -17.89 3.49 -29.58
N THR A 73 -17.76 4.76 -29.94
CA THR A 73 -16.49 5.50 -29.99
C THR A 73 -15.97 5.82 -28.59
N ASN A 74 -14.67 6.08 -28.47
CA ASN A 74 -14.09 6.47 -27.18
C ASN A 74 -14.71 7.77 -26.61
N ALA A 75 -15.23 8.66 -27.48
CA ALA A 75 -15.91 9.88 -27.06
C ALA A 75 -17.28 9.56 -26.45
N GLU A 76 -18.07 8.70 -27.10
CA GLU A 76 -19.38 8.29 -26.60
C GLU A 76 -19.26 7.47 -25.30
N ILE A 77 -18.26 6.60 -25.19
CA ILE A 77 -17.98 5.87 -23.94
C ILE A 77 -17.58 6.84 -22.83
N ALA A 78 -16.72 7.81 -23.14
CA ALA A 78 -16.30 8.82 -22.18
C ALA A 78 -17.49 9.63 -21.66
N GLU A 79 -18.37 10.06 -22.57
CA GLU A 79 -19.60 10.78 -22.22
C GLU A 79 -20.55 9.91 -21.38
N LEU A 80 -20.83 8.68 -21.82
CA LEU A 80 -21.76 7.75 -21.15
C LEU A 80 -21.30 7.41 -19.72
N CYS A 81 -19.99 7.25 -19.51
CA CYS A 81 -19.42 6.86 -18.23
C CYS A 81 -18.95 8.05 -17.37
N GLY A 82 -19.09 9.29 -17.86
CA GLY A 82 -18.58 10.48 -17.16
C GLY A 82 -17.05 10.49 -17.00
N LEU A 83 -16.33 9.90 -17.96
CA LEU A 83 -14.88 9.78 -17.98
C LEU A 83 -14.25 10.76 -18.97
N SER A 84 -12.94 10.95 -18.89
CA SER A 84 -12.20 11.59 -19.98
C SER A 84 -11.89 10.58 -21.10
N VAL A 85 -11.80 11.06 -22.33
CA VAL A 85 -11.34 10.24 -23.47
C VAL A 85 -9.92 9.67 -23.23
N GLY A 86 -9.10 10.39 -22.46
CA GLY A 86 -7.79 9.90 -22.01
C GLY A 86 -7.90 8.66 -21.11
N ALA A 87 -8.81 8.69 -20.13
CA ALA A 87 -9.05 7.56 -19.23
C ALA A 87 -9.56 6.33 -19.99
N VAL A 88 -10.51 6.51 -20.92
CA VAL A 88 -11.02 5.42 -21.78
C VAL A 88 -9.90 4.79 -22.60
N ARG A 89 -9.01 5.60 -23.20
CA ARG A 89 -7.84 5.08 -23.93
C ARG A 89 -6.89 4.30 -23.02
N GLY A 90 -6.62 4.81 -21.82
CA GLY A 90 -5.78 4.13 -20.83
C GLY A 90 -6.36 2.78 -20.40
N MET A 91 -7.66 2.72 -20.16
CA MET A 91 -8.36 1.47 -19.81
C MET A 91 -8.34 0.46 -20.96
N MET A 92 -8.54 0.91 -22.21
CA MET A 92 -8.46 0.04 -23.39
C MET A 92 -7.05 -0.54 -23.61
N ALA A 93 -6.00 0.24 -23.33
CA ALA A 93 -4.62 -0.24 -23.44
C ALA A 93 -4.30 -1.35 -22.43
N GLN A 94 -4.85 -1.25 -21.21
CA GLN A 94 -4.69 -2.27 -20.16
C GLN A 94 -5.50 -3.54 -20.42
N ALA A 95 -6.61 -3.41 -21.15
CA ALA A 95 -7.51 -4.51 -21.44
C ALA A 95 -6.91 -5.52 -22.47
N GLY A 96 -5.93 -5.18 -23.30
CA GLY A 96 -5.49 -6.09 -24.37
C GLY A 96 -6.58 -6.34 -25.45
N PRO A 97 -6.30 -7.17 -26.47
CA PRO A 97 -7.18 -7.31 -27.63
C PRO A 97 -8.55 -7.89 -27.26
N ALA A 98 -9.61 -7.32 -27.83
CA ALA A 98 -10.96 -7.79 -27.61
C ALA A 98 -11.17 -9.17 -28.23
N VAL A 99 -11.48 -10.16 -27.39
CA VAL A 99 -12.06 -11.42 -27.87
C VAL A 99 -13.47 -11.08 -28.33
N THR A 100 -13.66 -11.07 -29.65
CA THR A 100 -14.98 -10.95 -30.27
C THR A 100 -15.77 -12.19 -29.89
N ALA A 101 -16.64 -12.07 -28.88
CA ALA A 101 -17.66 -13.07 -28.62
C ALA A 101 -18.63 -13.07 -29.81
N SER A 102 -18.39 -13.98 -30.75
CA SER A 102 -19.36 -14.31 -31.79
C SER A 102 -20.62 -14.82 -31.11
N VAL A 103 -21.63 -13.96 -31.00
CA VAL A 103 -22.99 -14.41 -30.71
C VAL A 103 -23.55 -14.92 -32.04
N GLU A 104 -23.20 -16.16 -32.38
CA GLU A 104 -23.96 -16.91 -33.38
C GLU A 104 -25.29 -17.30 -32.73
N GLY A 105 -26.37 -16.72 -33.26
CA GLY A 105 -27.73 -17.05 -32.86
C GLY A 105 -28.05 -18.48 -33.26
N GLU A 106 -28.42 -19.28 -32.28
CA GLU A 106 -29.08 -20.56 -32.51
C GLU A 106 -30.58 -20.34 -32.53
N ALA A 107 -31.10 -20.08 -33.74
CA ALA A 107 -32.48 -20.28 -34.08
C ALA A 107 -32.60 -21.64 -34.79
N ALA A 108 -33.14 -22.64 -34.10
CA ALA A 108 -33.82 -23.80 -34.66
C ALA A 108 -34.75 -24.41 -33.61
#